data_AF-A0A3D8Y9L2-F1
#
_entry.id   AF-A0A3D8Y9L2-F1
#
_cell.length_a   1.000
_cell.length_b   1.000
_cell.length_c   1.000
_cell.angle_alpha   90.00
_cell.angle_beta   90.00
_cell.angle_gamma   90.00
#
_symmetry.space_group_name_H-M   'P 1'
#
loop_
_entity.id
_entity.type
_entity.pdbx_description
1 polymer ?
#
loop_
_entity_poly.entity_id
_entity_poly.type
_entity_poly.pdbx_seq_one_letter_code
_entity_poly.pdbx_strand_id
1 'polypeptide(L)'
;MLVKAWVIPLVCLDYEVRKEYIAKSLCVNRDKPKLKCNGKCYLAKKLAEASEQQERQAEHDYIASLIYQVMSSSNSYLFDSNLLTPFPSVNTVNYCYQSLFKSRLLIGSIFRPPLA
;
A
#
# COMPACT_ATOMS: atom_id res chain seq x y z
N MET A 1 -15.36 12.33 7.63
CA MET A 1 -16.53 11.44 7.84
C MET A 1 -17.79 11.88 7.09
N LEU A 2 -18.01 13.18 6.81
CA LEU A 2 -19.18 13.64 6.04
C LEU A 2 -19.20 13.13 4.59
N VAL A 3 -18.11 13.30 3.84
CA VAL A 3 -18.09 12.94 2.39
C VAL A 3 -18.51 11.49 2.12
N LYS A 4 -18.10 10.53 2.98
CA LYS A 4 -18.44 9.11 2.83
C LYS A 4 -19.95 8.85 2.89
N ALA A 5 -20.68 9.54 3.77
CA ALA A 5 -22.12 9.35 3.95
C ALA A 5 -22.97 9.92 2.80
N TRP A 6 -22.44 10.91 2.06
CA TRP A 6 -23.17 11.58 0.98
C TRP A 6 -23.01 10.92 -0.39
N VAL A 7 -22.06 9.99 -0.56
CA VAL A 7 -21.80 9.32 -1.85
C VAL A 7 -23.05 8.63 -2.38
N ILE A 8 -23.70 7.79 -1.57
CA ILE A 8 -24.88 7.02 -2.00
C ILE A 8 -26.06 7.94 -2.35
N PRO A 9 -26.45 8.91 -1.49
CA PRO A 9 -27.47 9.90 -1.84
C PRO A 9 -27.19 10.66 -3.14
N LEU A 10 -25.95 11.07 -3.38
CA LEU A 10 -25.55 11.78 -4.60
C LEU A 10 -25.68 10.90 -5.85
N VAL A 11 -25.31 9.62 -5.76
CA VAL A 11 -25.48 8.64 -6.85
C VAL A 11 -26.97 8.45 -7.19
N CYS A 12 -27.83 8.36 -6.17
CA CYS A 12 -29.27 8.25 -6.37
C CYS A 12 -29.88 9.52 -6.99
N LEU A 13 -29.44 10.70 -6.55
CA LEU A 13 -29.89 11.98 -7.10
C LEU A 13 -29.50 12.12 -8.57
N ASP A 14 -28.24 11.82 -8.89
CA ASP A 14 -27.71 11.84 -10.26
C ASP A 14 -28.48 10.90 -11.19
N TYR A 15 -28.82 9.70 -10.69
CA TYR A 15 -29.64 8.76 -11.42
C TYR A 15 -31.04 9.30 -11.72
N GLU A 16 -31.71 9.94 -10.75
CA GLU A 16 -33.06 10.44 -10.97
C GLU A 16 -33.07 11.65 -11.93
N VAL A 17 -32.08 12.54 -11.83
CA VAL A 17 -31.93 13.69 -12.74
C VAL A 17 -31.66 13.24 -14.18
N ARG A 18 -30.85 12.19 -14.37
CA ARG A 18 -30.42 11.71 -15.70
C ARG A 18 -31.10 10.42 -16.16
N LYS A 19 -32.20 10.05 -15.51
CA LYS A 19 -32.88 8.75 -15.67
C LYS A 19 -33.22 8.43 -17.12
N GLU A 20 -33.71 9.41 -17.87
CA GLU A 20 -34.03 9.25 -19.29
C GLU A 20 -32.81 8.89 -20.14
N TYR A 21 -31.71 9.62 -19.95
CA TYR A 21 -30.47 9.37 -20.66
C TYR A 21 -29.89 8.00 -20.29
N ILE A 22 -29.90 7.66 -19.01
CA ILE A 22 -29.42 6.36 -18.51
C ILE A 22 -30.23 5.22 -19.11
N ALA A 23 -31.56 5.32 -19.11
CA ALA A 23 -32.44 4.31 -19.68
C ALA A 23 -32.23 4.10 -21.19
N LYS A 24 -31.98 5.17 -21.95
CA LYS A 24 -31.78 5.13 -23.42
C LYS A 24 -30.37 4.66 -23.82
N SER A 25 -29.33 5.15 -23.15
CA SER A 25 -27.93 5.00 -23.60
C SER A 25 -27.08 4.03 -22.78
N LEU A 26 -27.29 3.95 -21.45
CA LEU A 26 -26.43 3.19 -20.53
C LEU A 26 -27.06 1.89 -20.01
N CYS A 27 -28.38 1.73 -20.15
CA CYS A 27 -29.10 0.55 -19.70
C CYS A 27 -28.78 -0.66 -20.60
N VAL A 28 -28.24 -1.73 -20.01
CA VAL A 28 -27.94 -2.99 -20.73
C VAL A 28 -29.21 -3.74 -21.16
N ASN A 29 -30.34 -3.48 -20.48
CA ASN A 29 -31.63 -4.11 -20.78
C ASN A 29 -32.55 -3.22 -21.63
N ARG A 30 -32.02 -2.20 -22.33
CA ARG A 30 -32.82 -1.28 -23.16
C ARG A 30 -33.62 -1.98 -24.26
N ASP A 31 -33.11 -3.09 -24.79
CA ASP A 31 -33.76 -3.87 -25.85
C ASP A 31 -34.85 -4.84 -25.32
N LYS A 32 -35.06 -4.86 -24.00
CA LYS A 32 -36.01 -5.75 -23.32
C LYS A 32 -37.08 -4.94 -22.57
N PRO A 33 -38.01 -4.28 -23.28
CA PRO A 33 -39.02 -3.41 -22.65
C PRO A 33 -39.94 -4.14 -21.67
N LYS A 34 -40.15 -5.45 -21.86
CA LYS A 34 -40.93 -6.31 -20.95
C LYS A 34 -40.39 -6.31 -19.50
N LEU A 35 -39.09 -6.08 -19.31
CA LEU A 35 -38.45 -6.08 -17.99
C LEU A 35 -38.65 -4.78 -17.20
N LYS A 36 -39.12 -3.69 -17.84
CA LYS A 36 -39.30 -2.36 -17.21
C LYS A 36 -38.09 -1.92 -16.35
N CYS A 37 -36.88 -2.16 -16.87
CA CYS A 37 -35.64 -1.93 -16.13
C CYS A 37 -35.39 -0.43 -15.88
N ASN A 38 -35.65 0.43 -16.86
CA ASN A 38 -35.54 1.89 -16.75
C ASN A 38 -34.18 2.39 -16.23
N GLY A 39 -33.08 1.69 -16.55
CA GLY A 39 -31.75 2.07 -16.08
C GLY A 39 -31.38 1.57 -14.68
N LYS A 40 -32.25 0.83 -13.98
CA LYS A 40 -31.95 0.26 -12.64
C LYS A 40 -30.71 -0.63 -12.59
N CYS A 41 -30.38 -1.30 -13.70
CA CYS A 41 -29.15 -2.09 -13.81
C CYS A 41 -27.88 -1.22 -13.68
N TYR A 42 -27.89 -0.03 -14.27
CA TYR A 42 -26.81 0.93 -14.15
C TYR A 42 -26.68 1.47 -12.72
N LEU A 43 -27.81 1.83 -12.10
CA LEU A 43 -27.85 2.28 -10.70
C LEU A 43 -27.28 1.21 -9.76
N ALA A 44 -27.71 -0.05 -9.90
CA ALA A 44 -27.23 -1.15 -9.09
C ALA A 44 -25.70 -1.32 -9.20
N LYS A 45 -25.16 -1.21 -10.43
CA LYS A 45 -23.71 -1.25 -10.66
C LYS A 45 -22.99 -0.10 -9.95
N LYS A 46 -23.49 1.13 -10.06
CA LYS A 46 -22.89 2.30 -9.41
C LYS A 46 -22.93 2.24 -7.89
N LEU A 47 -24.00 1.68 -7.32
CA LEU A 47 -24.11 1.47 -5.88
C LEU A 47 -23.11 0.42 -5.38
N ALA A 48 -22.91 -0.68 -6.13
CA ALA A 48 -21.91 -1.70 -5.80
C ALA A 48 -20.48 -1.15 -5.86
N GLU A 49 -20.15 -0.37 -6.90
CA GLU A 49 -18.85 0.31 -7.01
C GLU A 49 -18.61 1.26 -5.82
N ALA A 50 -19.63 2.00 -5.40
CA ALA A 50 -19.55 2.91 -4.26
C ALA A 50 -19.37 2.18 -2.92
N SER A 51 -20.05 1.04 -2.71
CA SER A 51 -19.90 0.24 -1.49
C SER A 51 -18.51 -0.41 -1.38
N GLU A 52 -18.01 -1.00 -2.48
CA GLU A 52 -16.68 -1.61 -2.50
C GLU A 52 -15.58 -0.56 -2.23
N GLN A 53 -15.75 0.65 -2.75
CA GLN A 53 -14.82 1.74 -2.46
C GLN A 53 -14.89 2.20 -0.98
N GLN A 54 -16.08 2.23 -0.38
CA GLN A 54 -16.21 2.53 1.05
C GLN A 54 -15.56 1.46 1.93
N GLU A 55 -15.70 0.19 1.59
CA GLU A 55 -15.07 -0.94 2.29
C GLU A 55 -13.55 -0.84 2.24
N ARG A 56 -12.96 -0.70 1.04
CA ARG A 56 -11.50 -0.53 0.89
C ARG A 56 -10.98 0.67 1.69
N GLN A 57 -11.73 1.78 1.70
CA GLN A 57 -11.34 2.96 2.47
C GLN A 57 -11.39 2.68 3.98
N ALA A 58 -12.37 1.89 4.45
CA ALA A 58 -12.47 1.51 5.86
C ALA A 58 -11.34 0.55 6.28
N GLU A 59 -10.95 -0.39 5.42
CA GLU A 59 -9.80 -1.26 5.64
C GLU A 59 -8.49 -0.45 5.75
N HIS A 60 -8.28 0.51 4.86
CA HIS A 60 -7.12 1.41 4.91
C HIS A 60 -7.11 2.25 6.20
N ASP A 61 -8.25 2.82 6.59
CA ASP A 61 -8.36 3.60 7.83
C ASP A 61 -8.07 2.72 9.07
N TYR A 62 -8.55 1.46 9.07
CA TYR A 62 -8.29 0.49 10.13
C TYR A 62 -6.79 0.15 10.22
N ILE A 63 -6.14 -0.18 9.11
CA ILE A 63 -4.70 -0.47 9.07
C ILE A 63 -3.88 0.73 9.57
N ALA A 64 -4.22 1.94 9.13
CA ALA A 64 -3.55 3.15 9.59
C ALA A 64 -3.66 3.33 11.12
N SER A 65 -4.84 3.02 11.70
CA SER A 65 -5.04 3.09 13.15
C SER A 65 -4.20 2.07 13.93
N LEU A 66 -4.05 0.85 13.41
CA LEU A 66 -3.21 -0.19 14.00
C LEU A 66 -1.73 0.22 13.99
N ILE A 67 -1.23 0.75 12.87
CA ILE A 67 0.16 1.22 12.75
C ILE A 67 0.44 2.32 13.78
N TYR A 68 -0.46 3.29 13.90
CA TYR A 68 -0.32 4.39 14.87
C TYR A 68 -0.30 3.87 16.31
N GLN A 69 -1.14 2.89 16.65
CA GLN A 69 -1.18 2.31 18.00
C GLN A 69 0.13 1.59 18.37
N VAL A 70 0.76 0.88 17.42
CA VAL A 70 2.07 0.24 17.64
C VAL A 70 3.16 1.29 17.87
N MET A 71 3.16 2.40 17.12
CA MET A 71 4.14 3.47 17.27
C MET A 71 3.94 4.31 18.55
N SER A 72 2.71 4.41 19.04
CA SER A 72 2.37 5.11 20.29
C SER A 72 2.70 4.28 21.54
N SER A 73 3.13 3.03 21.40
CA SER A 73 3.72 2.25 22.50
C SER A 73 5.10 2.82 22.80
N SER A 74 5.11 3.97 23.48
CA SER A 74 6.31 4.67 23.91
C SER A 74 7.04 3.83 24.95
N ASN A 75 7.89 2.92 24.49
CA ASN A 75 9.00 2.49 25.32
C ASN A 75 9.86 3.73 25.49
N SER A 76 9.82 4.36 26.67
CA SER A 76 10.78 5.39 27.03
C SER A 76 12.15 4.73 27.08
N TYR A 77 12.89 4.79 25.98
CA TYR A 77 14.30 4.41 25.99
C TYR A 77 15.01 5.43 26.88
N LEU A 78 15.36 5.02 28.09
CA LEU A 78 16.32 5.75 28.91
C LEU A 78 17.67 5.59 28.21
N PHE A 79 18.04 6.59 27.41
CA PHE A 79 19.39 6.70 26.88
C PHE A 79 20.30 7.09 28.04
N ASP A 80 20.98 6.10 28.63
CA ASP A 80 21.97 6.34 29.66
C ASP A 80 23.24 6.90 29.01
N SER A 81 23.38 8.22 29.03
CA SER A 81 24.58 8.92 28.57
C SER A 81 25.76 8.80 29.55
N ASN A 82 25.59 8.14 30.70
CA ASN A 82 26.59 8.13 31.77
C ASN A 82 27.55 6.93 31.73
N LEU A 83 27.67 6.23 30.61
CA LEU A 83 28.83 5.36 30.39
C LEU A 83 30.08 6.22 30.10
N LEU A 84 30.52 7.01 31.10
CA LEU A 84 31.92 7.38 31.27
C LEU A 84 32.69 6.09 31.63
N THR A 85 32.80 5.17 30.69
CA THR A 85 33.99 4.35 30.68
C THR A 85 35.13 5.29 30.27
N PRO A 86 36.25 5.33 31.01
CA PRO A 86 37.43 6.00 30.52
C PRO A 86 37.73 5.39 29.16
N PHE A 87 37.61 6.18 28.09
CA PHE A 87 37.98 5.71 26.76
C PHE A 87 39.45 5.32 26.87
N PRO A 88 39.84 4.04 26.75
CA PRO A 88 41.24 3.70 26.77
C PRO A 88 41.81 4.36 25.52
N SER A 89 42.67 5.36 25.71
CA SER A 89 43.46 5.93 24.61
C SER A 89 44.37 4.80 24.13
N VAL A 90 43.91 4.07 23.12
CA VAL A 90 44.73 3.08 22.44
C VAL A 90 45.73 3.87 21.61
N ASN A 91 46.91 4.13 22.17
CA ASN A 91 47.91 4.99 21.52
C ASN A 91 48.46 4.41 20.20
N THR A 92 48.14 3.15 19.87
CA THR A 92 48.39 2.57 18.55
C THR A 92 47.36 1.47 18.26
N VAL A 93 46.48 1.69 17.29
CA VAL A 93 45.61 0.63 16.78
C VAL A 93 46.43 -0.20 15.80
N ASN A 94 46.78 -1.43 16.18
CA ASN A 94 47.47 -2.35 15.28
C ASN A 94 46.40 -3.15 14.52
N TYR A 95 46.10 -2.72 13.29
CA TYR A 95 45.11 -3.39 12.45
C TYR A 95 45.72 -4.66 11.85
N CYS A 96 45.28 -5.83 12.32
CA CYS A 96 45.57 -7.10 11.66
C CYS A 96 44.30 -7.58 10.95
N TYR A 97 44.18 -7.25 9.66
CA TYR A 97 43.11 -7.78 8.82
C TYR A 97 43.53 -9.13 8.24
N GLN A 98 42.94 -10.20 8.77
CA GLN A 98 42.99 -11.51 8.14
C GLN A 98 41.69 -11.74 7.37
N SER A 99 41.74 -11.56 6.05
CA SER A 99 40.62 -11.89 5.16
C SER A 99 40.24 -13.37 5.33
N LEU A 100 38.97 -13.63 5.67
CA LEU A 100 38.39 -14.98 5.66
C LEU A 100 38.40 -15.63 4.26
N PHE A 101 38.69 -14.86 3.20
CA PHE A 101 38.77 -15.33 1.82
C PHE A 101 40.19 -15.68 1.37
N LYS A 102 41.19 -15.65 2.26
CA LYS A 102 42.59 -16.00 1.89
C LYS A 102 42.69 -17.42 1.32
N SER A 103 41.85 -18.34 1.78
CA SER A 103 41.74 -19.71 1.26
C SER A 103 41.06 -19.81 -0.11
N ARG A 104 40.31 -18.78 -0.55
CA ARG A 104 39.67 -18.72 -1.88
C ARG A 104 40.51 -17.97 -2.92
N LEU A 105 41.65 -17.42 -2.53
CA LEU A 105 42.68 -16.90 -3.45
C LEU A 105 43.63 -18.02 -3.89
N LEU A 106 43.12 -19.24 -4.08
CA LEU A 106 43.77 -20.16 -4.99
C LEU A 106 43.70 -19.48 -6.36
N ILE A 107 44.80 -18.85 -6.76
CA ILE A 107 45.07 -18.47 -8.14
C ILE A 107 45.22 -19.78 -8.92
N GLY A 108 44.08 -20.46 -9.13
CA GLY A 108 43.92 -21.51 -10.12
C GLY A 108 43.77 -20.80 -11.44
N SER A 109 44.92 -20.56 -12.09
CA SER A 109 45.10 -20.09 -13.47
C SER A 109 44.14 -18.99 -13.96
N ILE A 110 44.68 -17.79 -14.16
CA ILE A 110 44.06 -16.76 -15.03
C ILE A 110 43.71 -17.42 -16.36
N PHE A 111 42.41 -17.52 -16.68
CA PHE A 111 41.93 -18.09 -17.93
C PHE A 111 42.48 -17.25 -19.09
N ARG A 112 43.33 -17.86 -19.93
CA ARG A 112 43.84 -17.23 -21.15
C ARG A 112 43.11 -17.87 -22.34
N PRO A 113 42.38 -17.10 -23.16
CA PRO A 113 41.80 -17.64 -24.37
C PRO A 113 42.92 -18.04 -25.35
N PRO A 114 42.72 -19.07 -26.19
CA PRO A 114 43.71 -19.45 -27.19
C PRO A 114 43.91 -18.30 -28.18
N LEU A 115 45.18 -17.97 -28.44
CA LEU A 115 45.54 -17.18 -29.60
C LEU A 115 45.62 -18.14 -30.79
N ALA A 116 45.10 -17.68 -31.92
CA ALA A 116 44.84 -18.43 -33.16
C ALA A 116 45.89 -19.46 -33.55
#